data_AF-A0A7W0SAW3-F1
#
_entry.id   AF-A0A7W0SAW3-F1
#
_cell.length_a   1.000
_cell.length_b   1.000
_cell.length_c   1.000
_cell.angle_alpha   90.00
_cell.angle_beta   90.00
_cell.angle_gamma   90.00
#
_symmetry.space_group_name_H-M   'P 1'
#
loop_
_entity.id
_entity.type
_entity.pdbx_description
1 polymer ?
#
loop_
_entity_poly.entity_id
_entity_poly.type
_entity_poly.pdbx_seq_one_letter_code
_entity_poly.pdbx_strand_id
1 'polypeptide(L)'
;MPQGILEQLAGGVVLGDGGYLLELEKRGYVRAGPFTPEVSITRPSALEELHREFLLAGADVLQALTFYASEDKLATVGLAGKVDEINREAVRIAKSVAREGDALVAMTLSMTWVYDPADKSSEDRIRKQFDRQLEVAVESGVDLIIAETFTWLDEAIIATDSAKATGLPVITTVAFEREPHDHKGNSPGECARRLADAGADVVGINCLRNPANTLP
;
A
#
# COMPACT_ATOMS: atom_id res chain seq x y z
N MET A 1 -7.28 22.13 4.10
CA MET A 1 -7.10 20.77 3.56
C MET A 1 -5.90 20.82 2.66
N PRO A 2 -4.97 19.86 2.77
CA PRO A 2 -3.77 19.85 1.95
C PRO A 2 -4.12 19.76 0.47
N GLN A 3 -3.18 20.19 -0.37
CA GLN A 3 -3.30 20.08 -1.80
C GLN A 3 -3.34 18.59 -2.21
N GLY A 4 -4.16 18.22 -3.19
CA GLY A 4 -4.24 16.82 -3.64
C GLY A 4 -2.95 16.32 -4.28
N ILE A 5 -2.70 15.00 -4.20
CA ILE A 5 -1.42 14.39 -4.63
C ILE A 5 -1.01 14.75 -6.06
N LEU A 6 -1.94 14.76 -7.02
CA LEU A 6 -1.63 15.05 -8.42
C LEU A 6 -1.19 16.50 -8.63
N GLU A 7 -1.75 17.42 -7.85
CA GLU A 7 -1.35 18.82 -7.95
C GLU A 7 -0.02 19.07 -7.23
N GLN A 8 0.24 18.39 -6.10
CA GLN A 8 1.57 18.42 -5.45
C GLN A 8 2.66 17.91 -6.39
N LEU A 9 2.41 16.78 -7.07
CA LEU A 9 3.32 16.20 -8.07
C LEU A 9 3.52 17.11 -9.29
N ALA A 10 2.50 17.87 -9.69
CA ALA A 10 2.66 18.88 -10.74
C ALA A 10 3.54 20.06 -10.30
N GLY A 11 3.59 20.34 -8.99
CA GLY A 11 4.41 21.39 -8.39
C GLY A 11 5.85 20.97 -8.10
N GLY A 12 6.13 19.67 -7.94
CA GLY A 12 7.48 19.17 -7.68
C GLY A 12 7.54 17.76 -7.11
N VAL A 13 8.63 17.48 -6.40
CA VAL A 13 8.85 16.19 -5.73
C VAL A 13 7.98 16.12 -4.48
N VAL A 14 7.28 15.00 -4.33
CA VAL A 14 6.51 14.63 -3.12
C VAL A 14 7.25 13.52 -2.39
N LEU A 15 7.49 13.69 -1.10
CA LEU A 15 8.20 12.72 -0.26
C LEU A 15 7.21 11.76 0.40
N GLY A 16 7.34 10.47 0.09
CA GLY A 16 6.67 9.40 0.84
C GLY A 16 7.35 9.12 2.18
N ASP A 17 6.71 8.30 3.01
CA ASP A 17 7.27 7.83 4.28
C ASP A 17 8.21 6.61 4.09
N GLY A 18 8.44 5.85 5.17
CA GLY A 18 9.41 4.76 5.20
C GLY A 18 8.85 3.40 5.65
N GLY A 19 9.76 2.46 5.93
CA GLY A 19 9.40 1.08 6.21
C GLY A 19 8.91 0.84 7.65
N TYR A 20 7.60 0.87 7.88
CA TYR A 20 6.98 0.61 9.18
C TYR A 20 7.37 -0.73 9.81
N LEU A 21 7.34 -1.80 9.01
CA LEU A 21 7.65 -3.18 9.44
C LEU A 21 9.00 -3.26 10.17
N LEU A 22 10.06 -2.80 9.50
CA LEU A 22 11.43 -2.89 9.99
C LEU A 22 11.65 -1.96 11.19
N GLU A 23 11.04 -0.78 11.15
CA GLU A 23 11.17 0.21 12.21
C GLU A 23 10.46 -0.23 13.50
N LEU A 24 9.24 -0.79 13.40
CA LEU A 24 8.54 -1.36 14.55
C LEU A 24 9.23 -2.63 15.08
N GLU A 25 9.82 -3.44 14.20
CA GLU A 25 10.58 -4.63 14.62
C GLU A 25 11.85 -4.24 15.38
N LYS A 26 12.62 -3.24 14.91
CA LYS A 26 13.80 -2.72 15.63
C LYS A 26 13.47 -2.19 17.03
N ARG A 27 12.26 -1.63 17.19
CA ARG A 27 11.75 -1.13 18.49
C ARG A 27 11.17 -2.25 19.37
N GLY A 28 11.06 -3.48 18.85
CA GLY A 28 10.57 -4.64 19.60
C GLY A 28 9.05 -4.71 19.75
N TYR A 29 8.29 -3.93 18.96
CA TYR A 29 6.82 -3.94 19.01
C TYR A 29 6.21 -5.10 18.23
N VAL A 30 6.84 -5.51 17.14
CA VAL A 30 6.37 -6.56 16.23
C VAL A 30 7.51 -7.47 15.83
N ARG A 31 7.17 -8.62 15.26
CA ARG A 31 8.08 -9.42 14.43
C ARG A 31 7.65 -9.27 12.98
N ALA A 32 8.61 -9.13 12.07
CA ALA A 32 8.31 -8.99 10.66
C ALA A 32 7.55 -10.23 10.14
N GLY A 33 6.37 -10.00 9.56
CA GLY A 33 5.55 -11.08 9.03
C GLY A 33 4.07 -10.70 8.90
N PRO A 34 3.18 -11.70 8.75
CA PRO A 34 1.75 -11.46 8.52
C PRO A 34 1.01 -10.92 9.75
N PHE A 35 1.63 -11.03 10.93
CA PHE A 35 1.12 -10.51 12.20
C PHE A 35 1.23 -8.99 12.30
N THR A 36 2.16 -8.37 11.56
CA THR A 36 2.51 -6.94 11.74
C THR A 36 1.33 -5.97 11.76
N PRO A 37 0.29 -6.11 10.92
CA PRO A 37 -0.84 -5.19 10.95
C PRO A 37 -1.60 -5.15 12.29
N GLU A 38 -1.48 -6.19 13.12
CA GLU A 38 -2.12 -6.22 14.45
C GLU A 38 -1.63 -5.09 15.38
N VAL A 39 -0.46 -4.51 15.09
CA VAL A 39 0.10 -3.41 15.87
C VAL A 39 -0.86 -2.22 15.93
N SER A 40 -1.66 -2.01 14.89
CA SER A 40 -2.68 -0.95 14.82
C SER A 40 -3.69 -1.06 15.96
N ILE A 41 -4.06 -2.27 16.37
CA ILE A 41 -5.05 -2.50 17.45
C ILE A 41 -4.41 -2.91 18.78
N THR A 42 -3.21 -3.50 18.76
CA THR A 42 -2.54 -3.99 19.98
C THR A 42 -1.60 -2.96 20.61
N ARG A 43 -0.99 -2.09 19.79
CA ARG A 43 0.00 -1.08 20.20
C ARG A 43 -0.19 0.23 19.39
N PRO A 44 -1.40 0.83 19.37
CA PRO A 44 -1.71 2.00 18.55
C PRO A 44 -0.78 3.19 18.81
N SER A 45 -0.34 3.39 20.05
CA SER A 45 0.59 4.48 20.41
C SER A 45 1.96 4.33 19.75
N ALA A 46 2.45 3.11 19.55
CA ALA A 46 3.73 2.86 18.90
C ALA A 46 3.66 3.15 17.39
N LEU A 47 2.54 2.80 16.76
CA LEU A 47 2.29 3.13 15.36
C LEU A 47 2.12 4.65 15.18
N GLU A 48 1.39 5.31 16.08
CA GLU A 48 1.23 6.76 16.09
C GLU A 48 2.57 7.50 16.22
N GLU A 49 3.43 7.07 17.13
CA GLU A 49 4.77 7.62 17.31
C GLU A 49 5.59 7.51 16.02
N LEU A 50 5.59 6.33 15.38
CA LEU A 50 6.34 6.13 14.14
C LEU A 50 5.80 6.97 12.97
N HIS A 51 4.47 7.09 12.81
CA HIS A 51 3.89 8.03 11.84
C HIS A 51 4.38 9.46 12.10
N ARG A 52 4.43 9.88 13.37
CA ARG A 52 4.85 11.23 13.74
C ARG A 52 6.32 11.45 13.45
N GLU A 53 7.17 10.45 13.65
CA GLU A 53 8.57 10.50 13.26
C GLU A 53 8.73 10.69 11.74
N PHE A 54 7.98 9.96 10.90
CA PHE A 54 8.02 10.16 9.44
C PHE A 54 7.51 11.53 9.02
N LEU A 55 6.44 12.01 9.66
CA LEU A 55 5.93 13.36 9.42
C LEU A 55 6.99 14.42 9.76
N LEU A 56 7.64 14.32 10.92
CA LEU A 56 8.70 15.24 11.35
C LEU A 56 9.97 15.13 10.48
N ALA A 57 10.21 13.98 9.85
CA ALA A 57 11.27 13.80 8.87
C ALA A 57 10.96 14.46 7.51
N GLY A 58 9.72 14.93 7.31
CA GLY A 58 9.30 15.67 6.12
C GLY A 58 8.43 14.89 5.13
N ALA A 59 7.84 13.76 5.54
CA ALA A 59 6.94 13.01 4.67
C ALA A 59 5.68 13.85 4.34
N ASP A 60 5.43 14.04 3.05
CA ASP A 60 4.23 14.69 2.51
C ASP A 60 3.04 13.71 2.45
N VAL A 61 3.33 12.41 2.39
CA VAL A 61 2.33 11.33 2.36
C VAL A 61 2.67 10.29 3.42
N LEU A 62 1.72 10.01 4.31
CA LEU A 62 1.77 8.91 5.27
C LEU A 62 0.95 7.72 4.76
N GLN A 63 1.57 6.57 4.58
CA GLN A 63 0.89 5.32 4.27
C GLN A 63 0.36 4.69 5.56
N ALA A 64 -0.97 4.57 5.67
CA ALA A 64 -1.58 3.81 6.74
C ALA A 64 -1.08 2.36 6.70
N LEU A 65 -0.72 1.80 7.86
CA LEU A 65 -0.18 0.44 7.99
C LEU A 65 -1.25 -0.64 7.73
N THR A 66 -1.62 -0.75 6.46
CA THR A 66 -2.65 -1.61 5.88
C THR A 66 -2.04 -2.66 4.94
N PHE A 67 -0.73 -2.54 4.67
CA PHE A 67 0.06 -3.59 4.05
C PHE A 67 -0.13 -4.90 4.82
N TYR A 68 -0.47 -5.98 4.12
CA TYR A 68 -0.77 -7.30 4.69
C TYR A 68 -2.06 -7.41 5.54
N ALA A 69 -2.84 -6.34 5.70
CA ALA A 69 -4.14 -6.37 6.37
C ALA A 69 -5.26 -6.90 5.47
N SER A 70 -5.03 -8.04 4.81
CA SER A 70 -5.98 -8.75 3.94
C SER A 70 -6.40 -10.08 4.58
N GLU A 71 -7.61 -10.55 4.25
CA GLU A 71 -8.20 -11.73 4.91
C GLU A 71 -7.33 -12.99 4.76
N ASP A 72 -6.75 -13.22 3.59
CA ASP A 72 -5.89 -14.38 3.29
C ASP A 72 -4.65 -14.42 4.20
N LYS A 73 -4.04 -13.27 4.48
CA LYS A 73 -2.85 -13.17 5.32
C LYS A 73 -3.19 -13.22 6.80
N LEU A 74 -4.19 -12.44 7.22
CA LEU A 74 -4.62 -12.39 8.61
C LEU A 74 -5.19 -13.74 9.09
N ALA A 75 -5.82 -14.52 8.21
CA ALA A 75 -6.27 -15.87 8.53
C ALA A 75 -5.12 -16.80 8.93
N THR A 76 -3.92 -16.66 8.34
CA THR A 76 -2.75 -17.49 8.68
C THR A 76 -2.20 -17.26 10.08
N VAL A 77 -2.62 -16.17 10.73
CA VAL A 77 -2.17 -15.76 12.06
C VAL A 77 -3.30 -15.71 13.08
N GLY A 78 -4.46 -16.31 12.76
CA GLY A 78 -5.61 -16.38 13.67
C GLY A 78 -6.38 -15.06 13.82
N LEU A 79 -6.19 -14.11 12.90
CA LEU A 79 -6.86 -12.80 12.87
C LEU A 79 -7.91 -12.70 11.75
N ALA A 80 -8.43 -13.84 11.27
CA ALA A 80 -9.54 -13.86 10.34
C ALA A 80 -10.73 -13.03 10.88
N GLY A 81 -11.40 -12.27 10.00
CA GLY A 81 -12.49 -11.37 10.35
C GLY A 81 -12.08 -10.05 11.03
N LYS A 82 -10.79 -9.81 11.29
CA LYS A 82 -10.28 -8.54 11.86
C LYS A 82 -9.83 -7.52 10.80
N VAL A 83 -9.94 -7.84 9.51
CA VAL A 83 -9.54 -6.99 8.38
C VAL A 83 -10.05 -5.55 8.54
N ASP A 84 -11.36 -5.36 8.71
CA ASP A 84 -11.93 -4.02 8.71
C ASP A 84 -11.55 -3.22 9.97
N GLU A 85 -11.44 -3.91 11.12
CA GLU A 85 -11.02 -3.30 12.38
C GLU A 85 -9.57 -2.79 12.29
N ILE A 86 -8.66 -3.63 11.78
CA ILE A 86 -7.24 -3.29 11.63
C ILE A 86 -7.05 -2.17 10.60
N ASN A 87 -7.70 -2.27 9.44
CA ASN A 87 -7.56 -1.25 8.39
C ASN A 87 -8.14 0.10 8.85
N ARG A 88 -9.32 0.12 9.48
CA ARG A 88 -9.91 1.37 10.01
C ARG A 88 -9.02 2.00 11.07
N GLU A 89 -8.48 1.21 11.99
CA GLU A 89 -7.63 1.73 13.06
C GLU A 89 -6.30 2.26 12.52
N ALA A 90 -5.68 1.55 11.57
CA ALA A 90 -4.46 2.01 10.89
C ALA A 90 -4.68 3.36 10.20
N VAL A 91 -5.79 3.51 9.45
CA VAL A 91 -6.14 4.78 8.80
C VAL A 91 -6.45 5.87 9.82
N ARG A 92 -7.17 5.55 10.90
CA ARG A 92 -7.51 6.50 11.97
C ARG A 92 -6.24 7.10 12.58
N ILE A 93 -5.24 6.26 12.88
CA ILE A 93 -3.95 6.67 13.46
C ILE A 93 -3.19 7.55 12.46
N ALA A 94 -3.00 7.09 11.22
CA ALA A 94 -2.31 7.86 10.18
C ALA A 94 -2.95 9.25 9.98
N LYS A 95 -4.28 9.31 9.89
CA LYS A 95 -5.03 10.59 9.76
C LYS A 95 -4.91 11.48 11.00
N SER A 96 -4.81 10.90 12.19
CA SER A 96 -4.59 11.68 13.41
C SER A 96 -3.27 12.43 13.33
N VAL A 97 -2.21 11.73 12.95
CA VAL A 97 -0.87 12.30 12.85
C VAL A 97 -0.74 13.24 11.65
N ALA A 98 -1.26 12.87 10.48
CA ALA A 98 -1.18 13.70 9.27
C ALA A 98 -1.74 15.12 9.48
N ARG A 99 -2.78 15.27 10.32
CA ARG A 99 -3.35 16.57 10.70
C ARG A 99 -2.42 17.47 11.50
N GLU A 100 -1.35 16.93 12.08
CA GLU A 100 -0.34 17.70 12.82
C GLU A 100 0.60 18.46 11.88
N GLY A 101 0.71 18.06 10.61
CA GLY A 101 1.67 18.61 9.65
C GLY A 101 1.17 18.73 8.20
N ASP A 102 -0.15 18.74 7.99
CA ASP A 102 -0.80 18.85 6.67
C ASP A 102 -0.34 17.80 5.63
N ALA A 103 0.02 16.59 6.08
CA ALA A 103 0.34 15.48 5.18
C ALA A 103 -0.93 14.82 4.61
N LEU A 104 -0.80 14.17 3.46
CA LEU A 104 -1.81 13.29 2.88
C LEU A 104 -1.74 11.90 3.51
N VAL A 105 -2.85 11.18 3.52
CA VAL A 105 -2.91 9.79 3.98
C VAL A 105 -3.30 8.86 2.84
N ALA A 106 -2.44 7.88 2.58
CA ALA A 106 -2.69 6.80 1.65
C ALA A 106 -3.16 5.53 2.36
N MET A 107 -4.12 4.81 1.77
CA MET A 107 -4.34 3.40 2.12
C MET A 107 -3.61 2.50 1.12
N THR A 108 -3.02 1.42 1.63
CA THR A 108 -2.24 0.48 0.83
C THR A 108 -3.05 -0.75 0.45
N LEU A 109 -2.99 -1.14 -0.82
CA LEU A 109 -3.27 -2.50 -1.28
C LEU A 109 -1.95 -3.20 -1.60
N SER A 110 -1.83 -4.48 -1.25
CA SER A 110 -0.59 -5.24 -1.48
C SER A 110 -0.89 -6.58 -2.16
N MET A 111 0.10 -7.16 -2.85
CA MET A 111 0.00 -8.50 -3.45
C MET A 111 -0.65 -9.50 -2.50
N THR A 112 -1.55 -10.34 -3.00
CA THR A 112 -2.22 -11.37 -2.22
C THR A 112 -1.43 -12.68 -2.24
N TRP A 113 -1.80 -13.64 -1.40
CA TRP A 113 -1.26 -15.00 -1.47
C TRP A 113 -2.15 -15.96 -2.26
N VAL A 114 -3.25 -15.46 -2.80
CA VAL A 114 -4.26 -16.26 -3.50
C VAL A 114 -4.19 -16.11 -5.01
N TYR A 115 -3.37 -15.20 -5.54
CA TYR A 115 -3.16 -15.02 -6.98
C TYR A 115 -2.49 -16.25 -7.58
N ASP A 116 -3.17 -16.81 -8.57
CA ASP A 116 -2.67 -17.93 -9.35
C ASP A 116 -2.96 -17.65 -10.83
N PRO A 117 -1.92 -17.42 -11.66
CA PRO A 117 -2.10 -17.14 -13.09
C PRO A 117 -2.70 -18.32 -13.87
N ALA A 118 -2.74 -19.53 -13.29
CA ALA A 118 -3.36 -20.71 -13.87
C ALA A 118 -4.84 -20.90 -13.45
N ASP A 119 -5.29 -20.23 -12.39
CA ASP A 119 -6.66 -20.30 -11.88
C ASP A 119 -7.37 -18.96 -12.05
N LYS A 120 -8.23 -18.85 -13.07
CA LYS A 120 -9.03 -17.65 -13.32
C LYS A 120 -9.95 -17.28 -12.15
N SER A 121 -10.35 -18.23 -11.32
CA SER A 121 -11.18 -17.92 -10.15
C SER A 121 -10.40 -17.20 -9.05
N SER A 122 -9.07 -17.16 -9.12
CA SER A 122 -8.23 -16.35 -8.24
C SER A 122 -8.47 -14.85 -8.44
N GLU A 123 -8.68 -14.39 -9.67
CA GLU A 123 -8.93 -12.98 -9.99
C GLU A 123 -10.19 -12.47 -9.28
N ASP A 124 -11.27 -13.25 -9.30
CA ASP A 124 -12.53 -12.91 -8.61
C ASP A 124 -12.37 -12.87 -7.09
N ARG A 125 -11.53 -13.76 -6.51
CA ARG A 125 -11.26 -13.75 -5.07
C ARG A 125 -10.48 -12.50 -4.67
N ILE A 126 -9.46 -12.14 -5.44
CA ILE A 126 -8.61 -10.98 -5.19
C ILE A 126 -9.39 -9.69 -5.31
N ARG A 127 -10.21 -9.56 -6.37
CA ARG A 127 -11.08 -8.41 -6.55
C ARG A 127 -11.96 -8.19 -5.33
N LYS A 128 -12.61 -9.24 -4.82
CA LYS A 128 -13.41 -9.17 -3.58
C LYS A 128 -12.60 -8.74 -2.36
N GLN A 129 -11.35 -9.17 -2.24
CA GLN A 129 -10.48 -8.75 -1.14
C GLN A 129 -10.10 -7.28 -1.23
N PHE A 130 -9.69 -6.81 -2.42
CA PHE A 130 -9.38 -5.41 -2.64
C PHE A 130 -10.61 -4.52 -2.46
N ASP A 131 -11.76 -4.90 -3.02
CA ASP A 131 -13.00 -4.12 -2.91
C ASP A 131 -13.39 -3.92 -1.45
N ARG A 132 -13.29 -4.97 -0.60
CA ARG A 132 -13.53 -4.85 0.85
C ARG A 132 -12.57 -3.88 1.54
N GLN A 133 -11.28 -3.91 1.19
CA GLN A 133 -10.31 -2.97 1.74
C GLN A 133 -10.57 -1.54 1.25
N LEU A 134 -11.00 -1.37 0.00
CA LEU A 134 -11.32 -0.08 -0.60
C LEU A 134 -12.61 0.52 -0.03
N GLU A 135 -13.61 -0.29 0.35
CA GLU A 135 -14.76 0.17 1.12
C GLU A 135 -14.30 0.88 2.41
N VAL A 136 -13.37 0.26 3.15
CA VAL A 136 -12.77 0.89 4.34
C VAL A 136 -12.01 2.17 4.00
N ALA A 137 -11.29 2.21 2.87
CA ALA A 137 -10.56 3.38 2.42
C ALA A 137 -11.50 4.58 2.19
N VAL A 138 -12.61 4.35 1.48
CA VAL A 138 -13.63 5.36 1.18
C VAL A 138 -14.37 5.80 2.45
N GLU A 139 -14.82 4.85 3.28
CA GLU A 139 -15.49 5.14 4.56
C GLU A 139 -14.61 5.99 5.49
N SER A 140 -13.31 5.69 5.55
CA SER A 140 -12.35 6.37 6.41
C SER A 140 -11.86 7.70 5.81
N GLY A 141 -12.14 7.95 4.54
CA GLY A 141 -11.81 9.16 3.80
C GLY A 141 -10.31 9.38 3.65
N VAL A 142 -9.57 8.40 3.13
CA VAL A 142 -8.16 8.59 2.75
C VAL A 142 -8.04 9.47 1.50
N ASP A 143 -6.86 10.06 1.28
CA ASP A 143 -6.63 11.02 0.20
C ASP A 143 -6.25 10.35 -1.12
N LEU A 144 -5.70 9.13 -1.07
CA LEU A 144 -5.24 8.35 -2.21
C LEU A 144 -5.10 6.86 -1.87
N ILE A 145 -4.97 6.04 -2.91
CA ILE A 145 -4.65 4.62 -2.79
C ILE A 145 -3.25 4.36 -3.35
N ILE A 146 -2.46 3.57 -2.63
CA ILE A 146 -1.19 3.04 -3.10
C ILE A 146 -1.31 1.52 -3.22
N ALA A 147 -1.35 1.02 -4.45
CA ALA A 147 -1.30 -0.40 -4.75
C ALA A 147 0.16 -0.80 -4.98
N GLU A 148 0.76 -1.55 -4.05
CA GLU A 148 2.21 -1.76 -4.05
C GLU A 148 2.68 -3.21 -3.87
N THR A 149 3.96 -3.41 -4.15
CA THR A 149 4.67 -4.68 -3.94
C THR A 149 4.05 -5.83 -4.72
N PHE A 150 3.55 -5.57 -5.92
CA PHE A 150 3.09 -6.62 -6.81
C PHE A 150 4.25 -7.23 -7.58
N THR A 151 4.30 -8.55 -7.64
CA THR A 151 5.29 -9.28 -8.43
C THR A 151 4.71 -9.87 -9.73
N TRP A 152 3.37 -9.91 -9.82
CA TRP A 152 2.60 -10.24 -11.01
C TRP A 152 1.89 -8.99 -11.53
N LEU A 153 2.16 -8.57 -12.76
CA LEU A 153 1.54 -7.37 -13.35
C LEU A 153 0.02 -7.47 -13.44
N ASP A 154 -0.52 -8.64 -13.76
CA ASP A 154 -1.97 -8.81 -13.91
C ASP A 154 -2.70 -8.66 -12.56
N GLU A 155 -2.08 -9.05 -11.45
CA GLU A 155 -2.62 -8.78 -10.11
C GLU A 155 -2.61 -7.27 -9.80
N ALA A 156 -1.52 -6.58 -10.16
CA ALA A 156 -1.42 -5.13 -10.01
C ALA A 156 -2.48 -4.39 -10.83
N ILE A 157 -2.81 -4.87 -12.03
CA ILE A 157 -3.89 -4.33 -12.86
C ILE A 157 -5.25 -4.52 -12.18
N ILE A 158 -5.53 -5.70 -11.60
CA ILE A 158 -6.77 -5.92 -10.85
C ILE A 158 -6.89 -4.94 -9.66
N ALA A 159 -5.80 -4.74 -8.93
CA ALA A 159 -5.75 -3.76 -7.84
C ALA A 159 -5.99 -2.33 -8.32
N THR A 160 -5.38 -1.96 -9.45
CA THR A 160 -5.54 -0.64 -10.09
C THR A 160 -7.00 -0.41 -10.49
N ASP A 161 -7.59 -1.35 -11.23
CA ASP A 161 -8.97 -1.26 -11.71
C ASP A 161 -9.95 -1.10 -10.54
N SER A 162 -9.81 -1.92 -9.48
CA SER A 162 -10.65 -1.82 -8.29
C SER A 162 -10.43 -0.48 -7.56
N ALA A 163 -9.18 -0.04 -7.40
CA ALA A 163 -8.89 1.23 -6.73
C ALA A 163 -9.43 2.43 -7.51
N LYS A 164 -9.37 2.43 -8.84
CA LYS A 164 -9.91 3.52 -9.68
C LYS A 164 -11.42 3.66 -9.56
N ALA A 165 -12.14 2.57 -9.28
CA ALA A 165 -13.59 2.63 -9.06
C ALA A 165 -13.99 3.46 -7.83
N THR A 166 -13.08 3.72 -6.90
CA THR A 166 -13.32 4.60 -5.74
C THR A 166 -13.37 6.08 -6.07
N GLY A 167 -12.83 6.49 -7.23
CA GLY A 167 -12.66 7.89 -7.62
C GLY A 167 -11.49 8.61 -6.94
N LEU A 168 -10.72 7.92 -6.09
CA LEU A 168 -9.49 8.44 -5.49
C LEU A 168 -8.32 8.37 -6.49
N PRO A 169 -7.30 9.23 -6.34
CA PRO A 169 -6.02 9.07 -7.04
C PRO A 169 -5.38 7.72 -6.70
N VAL A 170 -4.85 7.04 -7.72
CA VAL A 170 -4.23 5.72 -7.58
C VAL A 170 -2.78 5.75 -8.02
N ILE A 171 -1.90 5.37 -7.11
CA ILE A 171 -0.50 5.07 -7.40
C ILE A 171 -0.36 3.55 -7.44
N THR A 172 0.27 3.01 -8.48
CA THR A 172 0.53 1.57 -8.56
C THR A 172 1.99 1.28 -8.81
N THR A 173 2.57 0.41 -7.98
CA THR A 173 3.98 0.03 -8.05
C THR A 173 4.16 -1.47 -8.23
N VAL A 174 5.21 -1.83 -8.99
CA VAL A 174 5.63 -3.22 -9.19
C VAL A 174 6.97 -3.43 -8.50
N ALA A 175 7.12 -4.56 -7.82
CA ALA A 175 8.37 -4.95 -7.19
C ALA A 175 9.08 -5.98 -8.08
N PHE A 176 10.25 -5.60 -8.57
CA PHE A 176 11.13 -6.48 -9.33
C PHE A 176 12.15 -7.11 -8.39
N GLU A 177 12.44 -8.40 -8.55
CA GLU A 177 13.50 -9.07 -7.80
C GLU A 177 14.88 -8.68 -8.36
N ARG A 178 15.75 -9.66 -8.60
CA ARG A 178 17.09 -9.41 -9.12
C ARG A 178 17.05 -8.92 -10.57
N GLU A 179 16.27 -9.60 -11.41
CA GLU A 179 16.11 -9.24 -12.81
C GLU A 179 14.96 -8.24 -12.97
N PRO A 180 15.07 -7.27 -13.91
CA PRO A 180 14.03 -6.27 -14.13
C PRO A 180 12.89 -6.86 -14.96
N HIS A 181 12.21 -7.87 -14.43
CA HIS A 181 11.04 -8.48 -15.05
C HIS A 181 10.04 -8.89 -13.96
N ASP A 182 8.75 -8.74 -14.25
CA ASP A 182 7.72 -9.36 -13.41
C ASP A 182 7.75 -10.89 -13.54
N HIS A 183 6.91 -11.60 -12.80
CA HIS A 183 6.88 -13.06 -12.84
C HIS A 183 6.41 -13.65 -14.19
N LYS A 184 5.84 -12.84 -15.09
CA LYS A 184 5.49 -13.24 -16.47
C LYS A 184 6.55 -12.84 -17.50
N GLY A 185 7.63 -12.18 -17.09
CA GLY A 185 8.70 -11.72 -17.99
C GLY A 185 8.46 -10.35 -18.62
N ASN A 186 7.49 -9.57 -18.14
CA ASN A 186 7.25 -8.20 -18.61
C ASN A 186 8.35 -7.27 -18.09
N SER A 187 8.90 -6.43 -18.97
CA SER A 187 9.88 -5.40 -18.59
C SER A 187 9.24 -4.24 -17.80
N PRO A 188 10.02 -3.44 -17.04
CA PRO A 188 9.53 -2.26 -16.32
C PRO A 188 8.75 -1.29 -17.19
N GLY A 189 9.19 -1.04 -18.43
CA GLY A 189 8.49 -0.17 -19.36
C GLY A 189 7.14 -0.72 -19.78
N GLU A 190 7.04 -2.04 -19.98
CA GLU A 190 5.77 -2.70 -20.31
C GLU A 190 4.81 -2.70 -19.11
N CYS A 191 5.32 -2.95 -17.90
CA CYS A 191 4.53 -2.83 -16.67
C CYS A 191 3.98 -1.40 -16.50
N ALA A 192 4.84 -0.38 -16.63
CA ALA A 192 4.44 1.02 -16.51
C ALA A 192 3.36 1.39 -17.53
N ARG A 193 3.52 0.99 -18.80
CA ARG A 193 2.54 1.24 -19.85
C ARG A 193 1.20 0.58 -19.54
N ARG A 194 1.19 -0.71 -19.17
CA ARG A 194 -0.06 -1.45 -18.91
C ARG A 194 -0.78 -0.96 -17.66
N LEU A 195 -0.07 -0.51 -16.64
CA LEU A 195 -0.67 0.10 -15.45
C LEU A 195 -1.28 1.47 -15.74
N ALA A 196 -0.61 2.29 -16.56
CA ALA A 196 -1.16 3.55 -17.03
C ALA A 196 -2.42 3.33 -17.90
N ASP A 197 -2.40 2.32 -18.80
CA ASP A 197 -3.56 1.93 -19.61
C ASP A 197 -4.73 1.44 -18.74
N ALA A 198 -4.45 0.79 -17.60
CA ALA A 198 -5.45 0.39 -16.59
C ALA A 198 -5.98 1.59 -15.75
N GLY A 199 -5.38 2.76 -15.89
CA GLY A 199 -5.86 4.01 -15.31
C GLY A 199 -5.13 4.48 -14.05
N ALA A 200 -4.02 3.86 -13.65
CA ALA A 200 -3.18 4.39 -12.58
C ALA A 200 -2.75 5.84 -12.89
N ASP A 201 -2.88 6.74 -11.92
CA ASP A 201 -2.48 8.15 -12.08
C ASP A 201 -0.97 8.31 -11.96
N VAL A 202 -0.32 7.44 -11.18
CA VAL A 202 1.13 7.34 -11.03
C VAL A 202 1.55 5.88 -11.08
N VAL A 203 2.61 5.60 -11.82
CA VAL A 203 3.22 4.26 -11.89
C VAL A 203 4.65 4.30 -11.37
N GLY A 204 5.10 3.22 -10.73
CA GLY A 204 6.44 3.18 -10.17
C GLY A 204 6.90 1.81 -9.75
N ILE A 205 7.93 1.79 -8.90
CA ILE A 205 8.53 0.58 -8.34
C ILE A 205 8.82 0.80 -6.86
N ASN A 206 8.77 -0.28 -6.08
CA ASN A 206 9.06 -0.24 -4.65
C ASN A 206 9.68 -1.56 -4.19
N CYS A 207 10.22 -1.55 -2.97
CA CYS A 207 10.79 -2.73 -2.30
C CYS A 207 11.90 -3.42 -3.11
N LEU A 208 12.28 -4.65 -2.71
CA LEU A 208 13.15 -5.68 -3.32
C LEU A 208 14.54 -5.29 -3.88
N ARG A 209 14.74 -4.05 -4.31
CA ARG A 209 15.96 -3.47 -4.85
C ARG A 209 16.29 -2.21 -4.06
N ASN A 210 17.57 -2.07 -3.71
CA ASN A 210 18.06 -0.84 -3.10
C ASN A 210 18.18 0.27 -4.17
N PRO A 211 18.27 1.55 -3.77
CA PRO A 211 18.33 2.66 -4.73
C PRO A 211 19.42 2.54 -5.81
N ALA A 212 20.57 1.94 -5.49
CA ALA A 212 21.67 1.74 -6.43
C ALA A 212 21.37 0.68 -7.51
N ASN A 213 20.45 -0.23 -7.24
CA ASN A 213 20.00 -1.26 -8.18
C ASN A 213 18.64 -0.91 -8.82
N THR A 214 17.92 0.07 -8.28
CA THR A 214 16.59 0.49 -8.75
C THR A 214 16.68 1.37 -10.01
N LEU A 215 17.70 2.22 -10.10
CA LEU A 215 17.97 3.04 -11.28
C LEU A 215 18.84 2.28 -12.30
N PRO A 216 18.64 2.51 -13.61
CA PRO A 216 19.50 1.97 -14.67
C PRO A 216 20.94 2.49 -14.59
#